data_AF-G8SGF1-F1
#
_entry.id   AF-G8SGF1-F1
#
_cell.length_a   1.000
_cell.length_b   1.000
_cell.length_c   1.000
_cell.angle_alpha   90.00
_cell.angle_beta   90.00
_cell.angle_gamma   90.00
#
_symmetry.space_group_name_H-M   'P 1'
#
loop_
_entity.id
_entity.type
_entity.pdbx_description
1 polymer ?
#
loop_
_entity_poly.entity_id
_entity_poly.type
_entity_poly.pdbx_seq_one_letter_code
_entity_poly.pdbx_strand_id
1 'polypeptide(L)' 'MGGQGDGEPLCRQQLGERFMAVAVVGVDGISARGGLTTHDEIEANTNATMIRRAGTEVVVV' A
#
# COMPACT_ATOMS: atom_id res chain seq x y z
N MET A 1 4.23 4.42 -27.54
CA MET A 1 3.46 4.94 -26.38
C MET A 1 2.69 3.77 -25.82
N GLY A 2 3.28 3.04 -24.88
CA GLY A 2 2.82 1.71 -24.48
C GLY A 2 1.75 1.78 -23.40
N GLY A 3 0.58 1.23 -23.73
CA GLY A 3 -0.08 0.21 -22.93
C GLY A 3 -0.81 0.66 -21.67
N GLN A 4 -2.07 1.05 -21.84
CA GLN A 4 -3.12 0.81 -20.84
C GLN A 4 -3.54 -0.66 -20.98
N GLY A 5 -3.09 -1.61 -20.14
CA GLY A 5 -3.55 -3.00 -20.34
C GLY A 5 -2.97 -4.18 -19.54
N ASP A 6 -2.25 -3.99 -18.43
CA ASP A 6 -1.44 -5.04 -17.78
C ASP A 6 -2.05 -5.64 -16.50
N GLY A 7 -3.30 -5.31 -16.15
CA GLY A 7 -4.03 -5.94 -15.03
C GLY A 7 -3.47 -5.64 -13.63
N GLU A 8 -2.53 -4.71 -13.54
CA GLU A 8 -1.83 -4.31 -12.33
C GLU A 8 -2.66 -3.27 -11.55
N PRO A 9 -2.91 -3.42 -10.23
CA PRO A 9 -3.69 -2.47 -9.44
C PRO A 9 -3.22 -1.01 -9.58
N LEU A 10 -4.16 -0.07 -9.73
CA LEU A 10 -3.88 1.36 -9.95
C LEU A 10 -2.87 1.95 -8.95
N CYS A 11 -2.91 1.53 -7.68
CA CYS A 11 -1.98 2.00 -6.66
C CYS A 11 -0.52 1.65 -7.01
N ARG A 12 -0.25 0.48 -7.58
CA ARG A 12 1.12 0.08 -7.89
C ARG A 12 1.64 0.81 -9.13
N GLN A 13 0.78 1.12 -10.11
CA GLN A 13 1.08 2.01 -11.23
C GLN A 13 1.42 3.43 -10.76
N GLN A 14 0.55 4.02 -9.92
CA GLN A 14 0.72 5.41 -9.46
C GLN A 14 1.95 5.58 -8.54
N LEU A 15 2.17 4.61 -7.66
CA LEU A 15 3.31 4.62 -6.74
C LEU A 15 4.62 4.19 -7.44
N GLY A 16 4.56 3.48 -8.57
CA GLY A 16 5.68 3.22 -9.47
C GLY A 16 6.99 2.82 -8.77
N GLU A 17 8.11 3.44 -9.17
CA GLU A 17 9.42 3.33 -8.50
C GLU A 17 9.65 4.44 -7.46
N ARG A 18 8.59 5.10 -6.97
CA ARG A 18 8.77 6.20 -6.01
C ARG A 18 9.21 5.65 -4.67
N PHE A 19 10.33 6.18 -4.19
CA PHE A 19 10.82 5.92 -2.84
C PHE A 19 9.95 6.64 -1.81
N MET A 20 9.59 5.94 -0.73
CA MET A 20 8.95 6.51 0.44
C MET A 20 9.84 6.30 1.65
N ALA A 21 10.28 7.37 2.29
CA ALA A 21 11.05 7.27 3.54
C ALA A 21 10.20 6.69 4.67
N VAL A 22 8.94 7.15 4.74
CA VAL A 22 7.94 6.74 5.74
C VAL A 22 6.63 6.42 5.02
N ALA A 23 6.00 5.30 5.34
CA ALA A 23 4.60 5.06 5.02
C ALA A 23 3.74 5.28 6.27
N VAL A 24 2.80 6.23 6.19
CA VAL A 24 1.76 6.41 7.20
C VAL A 24 0.49 5.78 6.67
N VAL A 25 -0.04 4.80 7.40
CA VAL A 25 -1.12 3.92 6.95
C VAL A 25 -2.27 3.98 7.94
N GLY A 26 -3.44 4.43 7.49
CA GLY A 26 -4.67 4.35 8.26
C GLY A 26 -5.24 2.93 8.24
N VAL A 27 -5.72 2.45 9.39
CA VAL A 27 -6.35 1.11 9.50
C VAL A 27 -7.60 1.13 10.37
N ASP A 28 -8.55 0.26 10.07
CA ASP A 28 -9.70 0.03 10.93
C ASP A 28 -9.34 -0.85 12.14
N GLY A 29 -8.29 -1.65 12.01
CA GLY A 29 -7.85 -2.58 13.03
C GLY A 29 -6.44 -3.09 12.82
N ILE A 30 -5.78 -3.42 13.93
CA ILE A 30 -4.46 -4.04 13.97
C ILE A 30 -4.47 -5.20 14.98
N SER A 31 -3.91 -6.33 14.57
CA SER A 31 -3.66 -7.44 15.49
C SER A 31 -2.37 -8.16 15.15
N ALA A 32 -1.70 -8.71 16.16
CA ALA A 32 -0.44 -9.42 15.97
C ALA A 32 -0.58 -10.69 15.11
N ARG A 33 -1.75 -11.35 15.14
CA ARG A 33 -2.03 -12.57 14.36
C ARG A 33 -2.62 -12.30 12.99
N GLY A 34 -3.53 -11.31 12.89
CA GLY A 34 -4.31 -11.03 11.68
C GLY A 34 -3.75 -9.90 10.81
N GLY A 35 -2.77 -9.14 11.30
CA GLY A 35 -2.22 -8.00 10.58
C GLY A 35 -3.15 -6.78 10.62
N LEU A 36 -3.18 -6.04 9.51
CA LEU A 36 -3.94 -4.80 9.34
C LEU A 36 -5.25 -5.07 8.60
N THR A 37 -6.34 -4.43 9.04
CA THR A 37 -7.64 -4.41 8.36
C THR A 37 -8.00 -3.00 7.94
N THR A 38 -8.71 -2.86 6.82
CA THR A 38 -9.16 -1.57 6.27
C THR A 38 -10.48 -1.78 5.53
N HIS A 39 -11.07 -0.70 5.03
CA HIS A 39 -12.45 -0.69 4.56
C HIS A 39 -12.72 -1.68 3.42
N ASP A 40 -11.79 -1.77 2.46
CA ASP A 40 -11.93 -2.62 1.29
C ASP A 40 -10.58 -3.13 0.73
N GLU A 41 -10.68 -3.92 -0.34
CA GLU A 41 -9.52 -4.51 -1.01
C GLU A 41 -8.64 -3.49 -1.75
N ILE A 42 -9.20 -2.35 -2.17
CA ILE A 42 -8.49 -1.29 -2.88
C ILE A 42 -7.57 -0.56 -1.90
N GLU A 43 -8.10 -0.18 -0.74
CA GLU A 43 -7.31 0.38 0.35
C GLU A 43 -6.27 -0.61 0.85
N ALA A 44 -6.64 -1.90 1.01
CA ALA A 44 -5.71 -2.93 1.46
C ALA A 44 -4.53 -3.08 0.49
N ASN A 45 -4.79 -3.06 -0.81
CA ASN A 45 -3.74 -3.14 -1.83
C ASN A 45 -2.84 -1.91 -1.82
N THR A 46 -3.44 -0.72 -1.67
CA THR A 46 -2.73 0.56 -1.59
C THR A 46 -1.80 0.58 -0.37
N ASN A 47 -2.34 0.27 0.81
CA ASN A 47 -1.61 0.22 2.07
C ASN A 47 -0.47 -0.80 2.01
N ALA A 48 -0.73 -2.03 1.54
CA ALA A 48 0.30 -3.05 1.39
C ALA A 48 1.39 -2.63 0.40
N THR A 49 1.02 -1.89 -0.65
CA THR A 49 1.97 -1.39 -1.65
C THR A 49 2.84 -0.26 -1.09
N MET A 50 2.27 0.63 -0.29
CA MET A 50 3.03 1.65 0.43
C MET A 50 4.00 1.01 1.42
N ILE A 51 3.54 0.05 2.24
CA ILE A 51 4.39 -0.65 3.22
C ILE A 51 5.56 -1.36 2.55
N ARG A 52 5.32 -2.06 1.43
CA ARG A 52 6.39 -2.76 0.69
C ARG A 52 7.42 -1.83 0.06
N ARG A 53 7.05 -0.57 -0.19
CA ARG A 53 7.92 0.44 -0.83
C ARG A 53 8.51 1.44 0.15
N ALA A 54 7.96 1.52 1.35
CA ALA A 54 8.57 2.24 2.45
C ALA A 54 9.94 1.62 2.74
N GLY A 55 10.92 2.47 3.04
CA GLY A 55 12.24 2.00 3.42
C GLY A 55 12.19 1.13 4.68
N THR A 56 12.24 1.75 5.85
CA THR A 56 12.26 1.04 7.14
C THR A 56 11.14 1.48 8.08
N GLU A 57 10.51 2.62 7.81
CA GLU A 57 9.56 3.22 8.74
C GLU A 57 8.12 3.12 8.22
N VAL A 58 7.29 2.45 9.03
CA VAL A 58 5.84 2.37 8.83
C VAL A 58 5.17 2.82 10.11
N VAL A 59 4.30 3.81 9.99
CA VAL A 59 3.45 4.29 11.08
C VAL A 59 2.02 3.87 10.78
N VAL A 60 1.39 3.20 11.73
CA VAL A 60 -0.01 2.79 11.64
C VAL A 60 -0.82 3.71 12.55
N VAL A 61 -1.89 4.31 12.01
CA VAL A 61 -2.77 5.27 12.69
C VAL A 61 -4.23 4.86 12.64
#